data_AF-A0A1F4TL51-F1
#
_entry.id   AF-A0A1F4TL51-F1
#
_cell.length_a   1.000
_cell.length_b   1.000
_cell.length_c   1.000
_cell.angle_alpha   90.00
_cell.angle_beta   90.00
_cell.angle_gamma   90.00
#
_symmetry.space_group_name_H-M   'P 1'
#
loop_
_entity.id
_entity.type
_entity.pdbx_description
1 polymer ?
#
loop_
_entity_poly.entity_id
_entity_poly.type
_entity_poly.pdbx_seq_one_letter_code
_entity_poly.pdbx_strand_id
1 'polypeptide(L)'
;MTKINVAIMGVGSLTKALVEGVSFYTKNPNEKTGLIHPLIGNYGVHDINFVAAFDVDERKVGKKLHEAISEGANVTKQITKPIEYEAIVHRGPTLDGVIDEMKGSFVVESNAPVANVVNILKKSKADIVVNLVPTGSDQATYAYAEAALDAGCSFINCIPTPLVTIKDWRKRFENKGLVLLGDDTKSQLGATMLNRFLLHLLKMRGIRVTKTEQENRGGNADHYNLLYRAKSKEKSKGEALTKFLDKNDAKPKVTFHYTGESSGHKNVFLKIEGEIFGRTPISIDAKIEDEISINGAGTIVDAIRIAKLLVDSKKQNEAYKACPFLMKSPPEPLSDTEASTTFENLLSELAQFTI
;
A
#
# COMPACT_ATOMS: atom_id res chain seq x y z
N MET A 1 -6.82 0.84 26.76
CA MET A 1 -5.94 0.24 25.74
C MET A 1 -5.21 1.35 25.02
N THR A 2 -3.96 1.12 24.64
CA THR A 2 -3.09 2.14 24.04
C THR A 2 -3.53 2.40 22.59
N LYS A 3 -3.77 3.66 22.22
CA LYS A 3 -4.03 4.03 20.82
C LYS A 3 -2.73 3.96 20.00
N ILE A 4 -2.87 3.74 18.70
CA ILE A 4 -1.79 3.81 17.72
C ILE A 4 -1.89 5.18 17.04
N ASN A 5 -0.98 6.09 17.37
CA ASN A 5 -0.96 7.43 16.78
C ASN A 5 -0.30 7.38 15.40
N VAL A 6 -1.08 7.61 14.35
CA VAL A 6 -0.66 7.50 12.96
C VAL A 6 -0.58 8.87 12.31
N ALA A 7 0.54 9.15 11.65
CA ALA A 7 0.69 10.27 10.74
C ALA A 7 0.67 9.79 9.28
N ILE A 8 -0.02 10.53 8.40
CA ILE A 8 -0.16 10.17 6.97
C ILE A 8 0.62 11.14 6.08
N MET A 9 1.32 10.61 5.08
CA MET A 9 1.89 11.41 4.00
C MET A 9 1.14 11.17 2.69
N GLY A 10 0.62 12.24 2.09
CA GLY A 10 -0.25 12.15 0.92
C GLY A 10 -1.68 11.83 1.34
N VAL A 11 -2.58 12.80 1.20
CA VAL A 11 -4.01 12.67 1.55
C VAL A 11 -4.80 12.36 0.28
N GLY A 12 -4.44 11.26 -0.38
CA GLY A 12 -5.05 10.80 -1.63
C GLY A 12 -6.30 9.91 -1.45
N SER A 13 -6.78 9.32 -2.54
CA SER A 13 -7.85 8.29 -2.56
C SER A 13 -7.58 7.13 -1.60
N LEU A 14 -6.33 6.65 -1.49
CA LEU A 14 -5.97 5.57 -0.57
C LEU A 14 -6.08 5.99 0.90
N THR A 15 -5.73 7.24 1.22
CA THR A 15 -5.93 7.82 2.55
C THR A 15 -7.41 7.96 2.88
N LYS A 16 -8.25 8.39 1.91
CA LYS A 16 -9.71 8.40 2.07
C LYS A 16 -10.23 7.02 2.45
N ALA A 17 -9.85 5.98 1.70
CA ALA A 17 -10.26 4.60 1.99
C ALA A 17 -9.79 4.13 3.38
N LEU A 18 -8.57 4.45 3.78
CA LEU A 18 -8.02 4.08 5.08
C LEU A 18 -8.76 4.77 6.23
N VAL A 19 -8.97 6.09 6.15
CA VAL A 19 -9.64 6.87 7.21
C VAL A 19 -11.11 6.47 7.35
N GLU A 20 -11.82 6.31 6.23
CA GLU A 20 -13.21 5.86 6.25
C GLU A 20 -13.33 4.40 6.70
N GLY A 21 -12.42 3.53 6.27
CA GLY A 21 -12.37 2.13 6.72
C GLY A 21 -12.19 2.02 8.23
N VAL A 22 -11.21 2.72 8.80
CA VAL A 22 -11.01 2.78 10.26
C VAL A 22 -12.25 3.32 10.96
N SER A 23 -12.87 4.37 10.41
CA SER A 23 -14.13 4.92 10.96
C SER A 23 -15.26 3.91 10.93
N PHE A 24 -15.37 3.10 9.86
CA PHE A 24 -16.42 2.10 9.70
C PHE A 24 -16.31 0.99 10.75
N TYR A 25 -15.13 0.38 10.91
CA TYR A 25 -14.91 -0.66 11.93
C TYR A 25 -14.95 -0.10 13.36
N THR A 26 -14.65 1.18 13.56
CA THR A 26 -14.81 1.85 14.86
C THR A 26 -16.28 1.99 15.25
N LYS A 27 -17.15 2.34 14.29
CA LYS A 27 -18.61 2.45 14.49
C LYS A 27 -19.29 1.09 14.60
N ASN A 28 -18.71 0.06 13.99
CA ASN A 28 -19.26 -1.29 13.91
C ASN A 28 -18.27 -2.32 14.49
N PRO A 29 -18.05 -2.36 15.82
CA PRO A 29 -16.98 -3.17 16.43
C PRO A 29 -17.16 -4.69 16.26
N ASN A 30 -18.37 -5.16 15.93
CA ASN A 30 -18.65 -6.57 15.66
C ASN A 30 -18.41 -6.96 14.19
N GLU A 31 -18.23 -5.98 13.30
CA GLU A 31 -17.99 -6.23 11.89
C GLU A 31 -16.53 -6.65 11.67
N LYS A 32 -16.33 -7.74 10.93
CA LYS A 32 -15.02 -8.34 10.65
C LYS A 32 -14.80 -8.63 9.17
N THR A 33 -15.82 -8.47 8.34
CA THR A 33 -15.78 -8.71 6.90
C THR A 33 -14.68 -7.87 6.26
N GLY A 34 -13.83 -8.49 5.46
CA GLY A 34 -12.74 -7.78 4.78
C GLY A 34 -11.56 -7.40 5.68
N LEU A 35 -11.56 -7.75 6.97
CA LEU A 35 -10.32 -7.71 7.76
C LEU A 35 -9.56 -9.01 7.52
N ILE A 36 -8.29 -8.91 7.13
CA ILE A 36 -7.41 -10.09 7.06
C ILE A 36 -7.25 -10.63 8.49
N HIS A 37 -6.92 -9.74 9.43
CA HIS A 37 -6.88 -10.04 10.86
C HIS A 37 -7.81 -9.10 11.64
N PRO A 38 -8.85 -9.61 12.32
CA PRO A 38 -9.70 -8.79 13.18
C PRO A 38 -8.90 -8.10 14.30
N LEU A 39 -7.89 -8.80 14.84
CA LEU A 39 -6.95 -8.32 15.84
C LEU A 39 -5.53 -8.67 15.42
N ILE A 40 -4.58 -7.79 15.71
CA ILE A 40 -3.14 -8.06 15.65
C ILE A 40 -2.58 -7.88 17.06
N GLY A 41 -2.28 -8.99 17.74
CA GLY A 41 -2.10 -8.97 19.19
C GLY A 41 -3.36 -8.41 19.87
N ASN A 42 -3.18 -7.37 20.70
CA ASN A 42 -4.29 -6.69 21.37
C ASN A 42 -4.83 -5.46 20.59
N TYR A 43 -4.37 -5.24 19.36
CA TYR A 43 -4.75 -4.07 18.56
C TYR A 43 -5.92 -4.37 17.61
N GLY A 44 -7.05 -3.72 17.86
CA GLY A 44 -8.17 -3.64 16.94
C GLY A 44 -8.00 -2.50 15.94
N VAL A 45 -8.85 -2.50 14.89
CA VAL A 45 -8.86 -1.40 13.90
C VAL A 45 -9.20 -0.06 14.56
N HIS A 46 -10.08 -0.08 15.56
CA HIS A 46 -10.52 1.10 16.31
C HIS A 46 -9.43 1.72 17.18
N ASP A 47 -8.29 1.04 17.37
CA ASP A 47 -7.14 1.60 18.09
C ASP A 47 -6.29 2.54 17.25
N ILE A 48 -6.51 2.57 15.93
CA ILE A 48 -5.83 3.50 15.02
C ILE A 48 -6.39 4.91 15.21
N ASN A 49 -5.52 5.85 15.59
CA ASN A 49 -5.82 7.24 15.81
C ASN A 49 -4.96 8.12 14.89
N PHE A 50 -5.58 8.82 13.93
CA PHE A 50 -4.82 9.73 13.07
C PHE A 50 -4.53 11.03 13.81
N VAL A 51 -3.24 11.39 13.92
CA VAL A 51 -2.79 12.55 14.71
C VAL A 51 -2.16 13.67 13.89
N ALA A 52 -1.71 13.38 12.67
CA ALA A 52 -1.16 14.37 11.74
C ALA A 52 -1.32 13.87 10.30
N ALA A 53 -1.34 14.79 9.35
CA ALA A 53 -1.23 14.45 7.94
C ALA A 53 -0.40 15.49 7.20
N PHE A 54 0.12 15.13 6.04
CA PHE A 54 0.88 16.01 5.17
C PHE A 54 0.41 15.88 3.73
N ASP A 55 0.22 17.00 3.07
CA ASP A 55 -0.07 17.08 1.63
C ASP A 55 0.57 18.35 1.05
N VAL A 56 0.54 18.46 -0.27
CA VAL A 56 1.05 19.62 -1.01
C VAL A 56 -0.09 20.41 -1.68
N ASP A 57 -1.27 19.81 -1.80
CA ASP A 57 -2.45 20.39 -2.44
C ASP A 57 -3.10 21.48 -1.55
N GLU A 58 -3.26 22.69 -2.08
CA GLU A 58 -3.86 23.82 -1.38
C GLU A 58 -5.28 23.56 -0.90
N ARG A 59 -6.02 22.68 -1.60
CA ARG A 59 -7.39 22.34 -1.24
C ARG A 59 -7.47 21.47 0.02
N LYS A 60 -6.34 20.87 0.41
CA LYS A 60 -6.21 19.94 1.56
C LYS A 60 -5.44 20.57 2.71
N VAL A 61 -4.34 21.27 2.41
CA VAL A 61 -3.49 21.92 3.42
C VAL A 61 -4.30 22.87 4.31
N GLY A 62 -4.14 22.72 5.62
CA GLY A 62 -4.83 23.51 6.65
C GLY A 62 -6.16 22.93 7.14
N LYS A 63 -6.75 21.94 6.45
CA LYS A 63 -8.01 21.31 6.84
C LYS A 63 -7.80 20.18 7.84
N LYS A 64 -8.87 19.80 8.55
CA LYS A 64 -8.89 18.57 9.34
C LYS A 64 -8.87 17.36 8.39
N LEU A 65 -8.19 16.29 8.80
CA LEU A 65 -7.98 15.12 7.93
C LEU A 65 -9.31 14.51 7.44
N HIS A 66 -10.29 14.39 8.32
CA HIS A 66 -11.60 13.80 8.00
C HIS A 66 -12.43 14.65 7.00
N GLU A 67 -12.07 15.92 6.81
CA GLU A 67 -12.65 16.78 5.77
C GLU A 67 -11.81 16.70 4.50
N ALA A 68 -10.48 16.84 4.63
CA ALA A 68 -9.53 16.88 3.53
C ALA A 68 -9.55 15.62 2.64
N ILE A 69 -9.93 14.45 3.18
CA ILE A 69 -10.06 13.22 2.39
C ILE A 69 -11.14 13.32 1.30
N SER A 70 -12.07 14.27 1.38
CA SER A 70 -13.12 14.50 0.38
C SER A 70 -12.77 15.62 -0.61
N GLU A 71 -11.55 16.15 -0.55
CA GLU A 71 -11.12 17.31 -1.34
C GLU A 71 -10.23 16.93 -2.53
N GLY A 72 -10.17 17.84 -3.49
CA GLY A 72 -9.31 17.73 -4.68
C GLY A 72 -9.67 16.54 -5.56
N ALA A 73 -8.66 15.82 -6.04
CA ALA A 73 -8.83 14.70 -6.98
C ALA A 73 -9.05 13.33 -6.31
N ASN A 74 -9.51 13.31 -5.06
CA ASN A 74 -9.76 12.06 -4.33
C ASN A 74 -11.03 11.38 -4.85
N VAL A 75 -10.85 10.35 -5.67
CA VAL A 75 -11.92 9.50 -6.20
C VAL A 75 -11.84 8.11 -5.59
N THR A 76 -12.77 7.82 -4.69
CA THR A 76 -13.00 6.50 -4.08
C THR A 76 -14.44 6.45 -3.62
N LYS A 77 -15.11 5.32 -3.81
CA LYS A 77 -16.45 5.12 -3.25
C LYS A 77 -16.42 5.34 -1.74
N GLN A 78 -17.39 6.10 -1.23
CA GLN A 78 -17.50 6.33 0.21
C GLN A 78 -17.86 5.04 0.93
N ILE A 79 -17.06 4.65 1.93
CA ILE A 79 -17.34 3.49 2.81
C ILE A 79 -18.32 3.91 3.90
N THR A 80 -18.02 5.03 4.57
CA THR A 80 -18.84 5.63 5.63
C THR A 80 -18.48 7.11 5.78
N LYS A 81 -19.31 7.87 6.50
CA LYS A 81 -18.90 9.20 6.97
C LYS A 81 -17.73 9.02 7.95
N PRO A 82 -16.58 9.70 7.80
CA PRO A 82 -15.48 9.56 8.74
C PRO A 82 -15.87 10.04 10.15
N ILE A 83 -15.23 9.50 11.18
CA ILE A 83 -15.25 10.11 12.51
C ILE A 83 -14.34 11.34 12.53
N GLU A 84 -14.51 12.19 13.54
CA GLU A 84 -13.65 13.35 13.72
C GLU A 84 -12.28 12.92 14.27
N TYR A 85 -11.24 13.54 13.74
CA TYR A 85 -9.85 13.35 14.16
C TYR A 85 -9.22 14.72 14.40
N GLU A 86 -8.32 14.80 15.39
CA GLU A 86 -7.58 16.03 15.65
C GLU A 86 -6.56 16.38 14.57
N ALA A 87 -6.15 15.38 13.77
CA ALA A 87 -5.19 15.54 12.70
C ALA A 87 -5.54 16.69 11.74
N ILE A 88 -4.57 17.58 11.55
CA ILE A 88 -4.59 18.65 10.54
C ILE A 88 -3.66 18.23 9.41
N VAL A 89 -4.02 18.59 8.18
CA VAL A 89 -3.15 18.41 7.00
C VAL A 89 -2.16 19.57 6.94
N HIS A 90 -0.89 19.29 7.16
CA HIS A 90 0.19 20.26 7.07
C HIS A 90 0.79 20.31 5.66
N ARG A 91 1.37 21.46 5.30
CA ARG A 91 2.14 21.60 4.07
C ARG A 91 3.42 20.76 4.17
N GLY A 92 3.46 19.64 3.47
CA GLY A 92 4.65 18.79 3.34
C GLY A 92 5.65 19.34 2.32
N PRO A 93 6.91 18.88 2.27
CA PRO A 93 7.82 19.17 1.16
C PRO A 93 7.32 18.51 -0.14
N THR A 94 7.34 19.24 -1.26
CA THR A 94 6.91 18.72 -2.58
C THR A 94 7.92 17.78 -3.20
N LEU A 95 9.18 18.24 -3.33
CA LEU A 95 10.28 17.50 -3.96
C LEU A 95 9.84 16.89 -5.30
N ASP A 96 10.09 15.59 -5.52
CA ASP A 96 9.67 14.83 -6.71
C ASP A 96 8.28 14.19 -6.57
N GLY A 97 7.51 14.62 -5.58
CA GLY A 97 6.16 14.14 -5.24
C GLY A 97 5.09 14.43 -6.28
N VAL A 98 5.28 15.47 -7.10
CA VAL A 98 4.30 15.91 -8.10
C VAL A 98 5.03 16.11 -9.44
N ILE A 99 4.68 15.29 -10.43
CA ILE A 99 5.12 15.50 -11.81
C ILE A 99 4.44 16.71 -12.43
N ASP A 100 5.06 17.33 -13.43
CA ASP A 100 4.55 18.54 -14.06
C ASP A 100 3.16 18.32 -14.68
N GLU A 101 2.89 17.13 -15.23
CA GLU A 101 1.62 16.79 -15.86
C GLU A 101 0.45 16.69 -14.88
N MET A 102 0.72 16.57 -13.57
CA MET A 102 -0.29 16.56 -12.51
C MET A 102 -0.60 17.95 -11.96
N LYS A 103 0.26 18.95 -12.21
CA LYS A 103 0.10 20.31 -11.69
C LYS A 103 -1.09 21.00 -12.37
N GLY A 104 -1.89 21.70 -11.59
CA GLY A 104 -3.07 22.44 -12.05
C GLY A 104 -4.30 21.59 -12.34
N SER A 105 -4.14 20.28 -12.59
CA SER A 105 -5.23 19.33 -12.82
C SER A 105 -5.55 18.51 -11.57
N PHE A 106 -4.64 17.61 -11.20
CA PHE A 106 -4.80 16.73 -10.05
C PHE A 106 -4.35 17.38 -8.75
N VAL A 107 -3.34 18.24 -8.81
CA VAL A 107 -2.75 18.91 -7.66
C VAL A 107 -2.60 20.40 -7.94
N VAL A 108 -3.16 21.23 -7.07
CA VAL A 108 -2.86 22.67 -7.06
C VAL A 108 -1.94 22.93 -5.87
N GLU A 109 -0.67 23.22 -6.14
CA GLU A 109 0.35 23.28 -5.10
C GLU A 109 0.14 24.47 -4.17
N SER A 110 0.14 24.23 -2.86
CA SER A 110 -0.07 25.24 -1.84
C SER A 110 1.13 26.17 -1.69
N ASN A 111 0.84 27.48 -1.64
CA ASN A 111 1.79 28.55 -1.33
C ASN A 111 2.12 28.68 0.17
N ALA A 112 1.50 27.86 1.04
CA ALA A 112 1.86 27.83 2.45
C ALA A 112 3.35 27.43 2.62
N PRO A 113 4.04 27.93 3.66
CA PRO A 113 5.41 27.52 3.92
C PRO A 113 5.47 26.03 4.25
N VAL A 114 6.51 25.34 3.77
CA VAL A 114 6.75 23.93 4.09
C VAL A 114 6.94 23.78 5.59
N ALA A 115 6.13 22.92 6.21
CA ALA A 115 6.12 22.74 7.64
C ALA A 115 7.32 21.88 8.10
N ASN A 116 7.77 22.10 9.34
CA ASN A 116 8.79 21.25 9.94
C ASN A 116 8.19 19.91 10.34
N VAL A 117 8.37 18.90 9.48
CA VAL A 117 7.82 17.55 9.63
C VAL A 117 8.23 16.93 10.97
N VAL A 118 9.52 16.98 11.33
CA VAL A 118 10.04 16.39 12.58
C VAL A 118 9.34 16.99 13.80
N ASN A 119 9.20 18.32 13.86
CA ASN A 119 8.55 18.99 14.97
C ASN A 119 7.06 18.65 15.07
N ILE A 120 6.36 18.52 13.94
CA ILE A 120 4.95 18.12 13.93
C ILE A 120 4.80 16.70 14.46
N LEU A 121 5.58 15.75 13.95
CA LEU A 121 5.53 14.35 14.38
C LEU A 121 5.80 14.19 15.89
N LYS A 122 6.79 14.91 16.41
CA LYS A 122 7.09 14.94 17.85
C LYS A 122 5.93 15.54 18.67
N LYS A 123 5.39 16.68 18.25
CA LYS A 123 4.28 17.36 18.95
C LYS A 123 3.00 16.53 18.95
N SER A 124 2.70 15.87 17.82
CA SER A 124 1.53 14.99 17.68
C SER A 124 1.72 13.64 18.36
N LYS A 125 2.93 13.33 18.87
CA LYS A 125 3.29 12.03 19.46
C LYS A 125 2.94 10.87 18.52
N ALA A 126 3.30 11.02 17.24
CA ALA A 126 3.08 9.97 16.26
C ALA A 126 3.94 8.75 16.58
N ASP A 127 3.34 7.56 16.57
CA ASP A 127 4.06 6.29 16.69
C ASP A 127 4.58 5.84 15.32
N ILE A 128 3.74 6.02 14.28
CA ILE A 128 3.96 5.48 12.94
C ILE A 128 3.65 6.55 11.90
N VAL A 129 4.50 6.66 10.88
CA VAL A 129 4.28 7.45 9.66
C VAL A 129 3.98 6.49 8.49
N VAL A 130 2.88 6.72 7.78
CA VAL A 130 2.48 5.93 6.61
C VAL A 130 2.66 6.74 5.35
N ASN A 131 3.49 6.24 4.44
CA ASN A 131 3.83 6.89 3.18
C ASN A 131 2.87 6.49 2.06
N LEU A 132 2.01 7.42 1.64
CA LEU A 132 1.01 7.26 0.57
C LEU A 132 1.16 8.33 -0.52
N VAL A 133 2.36 8.87 -0.69
CA VAL A 133 2.68 9.82 -1.77
C VAL A 133 2.59 9.12 -3.15
N PRO A 134 2.62 9.85 -4.27
CA PRO A 134 2.56 9.22 -5.59
C PRO A 134 3.74 8.27 -5.87
N THR A 135 3.51 7.21 -6.66
CA THR A 135 4.58 6.29 -7.11
C THR A 135 5.69 7.07 -7.81
N GLY A 136 6.96 6.79 -7.46
CA GLY A 136 8.15 7.42 -8.05
C GLY A 136 8.59 8.72 -7.37
N SER A 137 8.10 8.97 -6.16
CA SER A 137 8.47 10.13 -5.33
C SER A 137 9.60 9.72 -4.38
N ASP A 138 10.78 9.51 -4.93
CA ASP A 138 11.92 8.92 -4.22
C ASP A 138 12.50 9.92 -3.22
N GLN A 139 12.76 11.15 -3.63
CA GLN A 139 13.27 12.22 -2.77
C GLN A 139 12.29 12.55 -1.65
N ALA A 140 10.99 12.62 -1.95
CA ALA A 140 9.96 12.79 -0.94
C ALA A 140 9.99 11.64 0.07
N THR A 141 9.98 10.39 -0.39
CA THR A 141 10.01 9.22 0.49
C THR A 141 11.23 9.22 1.42
N TYR A 142 12.42 9.51 0.89
CA TYR A 142 13.65 9.58 1.71
C TYR A 142 13.60 10.73 2.72
N ALA A 143 13.15 11.93 2.32
CA ALA A 143 13.06 13.08 3.22
C ALA A 143 12.13 12.82 4.41
N TYR A 144 11.01 12.15 4.18
CA TYR A 144 10.09 11.80 5.26
C TYR A 144 10.53 10.58 6.06
N ALA A 145 11.21 9.60 5.45
CA ALA A 145 11.81 8.49 6.20
C ALA A 145 12.88 9.00 7.18
N GLU A 146 13.72 9.96 6.74
CA GLU A 146 14.63 10.70 7.63
C GLU A 146 13.88 11.43 8.74
N ALA A 147 12.85 12.20 8.38
CA ALA A 147 12.08 12.96 9.37
C ALA A 147 11.38 12.06 10.41
N ALA A 148 10.85 10.91 10.00
CA ALA A 148 10.27 9.92 10.89
C ALA A 148 11.32 9.33 11.83
N LEU A 149 12.49 8.96 11.30
CA LEU A 149 13.61 8.44 12.08
C LEU A 149 14.10 9.46 13.12
N ASP A 150 14.13 10.75 12.80
CA ASP A 150 14.53 11.84 13.70
C ASP A 150 13.45 12.24 14.70
N ALA A 151 12.18 11.99 14.36
CA ALA A 151 11.05 12.15 15.25
C ALA A 151 10.90 10.99 16.24
N GLY A 152 11.53 9.84 15.98
CA GLY A 152 11.33 8.62 16.77
C GLY A 152 10.09 7.85 16.37
N CYS A 153 9.66 7.96 15.11
CA CYS A 153 8.49 7.28 14.57
C CYS A 153 8.90 6.09 13.70
N SER A 154 8.17 4.99 13.82
CA SER A 154 8.26 3.90 12.84
C SER A 154 7.71 4.35 11.47
N PHE A 155 8.08 3.67 10.39
CA PHE A 155 7.73 4.10 9.04
C PHE A 155 7.21 2.93 8.19
N ILE A 156 6.12 3.17 7.46
CA ILE A 156 5.51 2.20 6.55
C ILE A 156 5.52 2.79 5.14
N ASN A 157 6.33 2.20 4.26
CA ASN A 157 6.45 2.61 2.88
C ASN A 157 5.46 1.86 1.98
N CYS A 158 4.35 2.50 1.63
CA CYS A 158 3.30 1.87 0.82
C CYS A 158 3.52 2.01 -0.69
N ILE A 159 4.62 2.64 -1.13
CA ILE A 159 4.93 2.87 -2.54
C ILE A 159 6.17 2.09 -2.99
N PRO A 160 6.41 1.94 -4.31
CA PRO A 160 7.53 1.14 -4.84
C PRO A 160 8.93 1.71 -4.66
N THR A 161 9.09 2.93 -4.15
CA THR A 161 10.42 3.52 -3.88
C THR A 161 11.21 2.58 -2.97
N PRO A 162 12.43 2.15 -3.35
CA PRO A 162 13.24 1.27 -2.51
C PRO A 162 13.61 1.91 -1.18
N LEU A 163 13.24 1.26 -0.08
CA LEU A 163 13.56 1.69 1.28
C LEU A 163 13.86 0.48 2.17
N VAL A 164 12.89 -0.42 2.41
CA VAL A 164 13.10 -1.63 3.23
C VAL A 164 14.04 -2.63 2.58
N THR A 165 14.00 -2.69 1.25
CA THR A 165 14.92 -3.50 0.46
C THR A 165 16.38 -3.06 0.62
N ILE A 166 16.64 -1.83 1.08
CA ILE A 166 17.97 -1.31 1.38
C ILE A 166 18.34 -1.65 2.83
N LYS A 167 19.36 -2.50 3.01
CA LYS A 167 19.79 -3.00 4.32
C LYS A 167 20.18 -1.89 5.31
N ASP A 168 20.78 -0.79 4.84
CA ASP A 168 21.20 0.32 5.70
C ASP A 168 20.00 1.03 6.34
N TRP A 169 18.96 1.32 5.55
CA TRP A 169 17.71 1.89 6.07
C TRP A 169 17.08 1.03 7.17
N ARG A 170 16.97 -0.29 6.96
CA ARG A 170 16.47 -1.20 8.01
C ARG A 170 17.27 -1.10 9.30
N LYS A 171 18.61 -1.18 9.22
CA LYS A 171 19.49 -1.08 10.39
C LYS A 171 19.33 0.23 11.15
N ARG A 172 19.15 1.35 10.44
CA ARG A 172 18.97 2.67 11.07
C ARG A 172 17.71 2.74 11.92
N PHE A 173 16.59 2.19 11.44
CA PHE A 173 15.35 2.08 12.20
C PHE A 173 15.49 1.10 13.38
N GLU A 174 16.04 -0.10 13.14
CA GLU A 174 16.29 -1.11 14.17
C GLU A 174 17.15 -0.56 15.33
N ASN A 175 18.23 0.15 15.00
CA ASN A 175 19.15 0.76 15.99
C ASN A 175 18.47 1.82 16.87
N LYS A 176 17.39 2.45 16.40
CA LYS A 176 16.57 3.39 17.20
C LYS A 176 15.40 2.71 17.90
N GLY A 177 15.27 1.38 17.82
CA GLY A 177 14.12 0.64 18.35
C GLY A 177 12.82 0.95 17.60
N LEU A 178 12.91 1.21 16.30
CA LEU A 178 11.78 1.54 15.43
C LEU A 178 11.59 0.48 14.34
N VAL A 179 10.38 0.42 13.82
CA VAL A 179 10.00 -0.50 12.75
C VAL A 179 10.03 0.20 11.40
N LEU A 180 10.50 -0.52 10.38
CA LEU A 180 10.40 -0.12 8.98
C LEU A 180 9.73 -1.24 8.18
N LEU A 181 8.58 -0.97 7.56
CA LEU A 181 7.84 -1.91 6.70
C LEU A 181 7.71 -1.36 5.28
N GLY A 182 7.76 -2.24 4.28
CA GLY A 182 7.84 -1.86 2.86
C GLY A 182 8.48 -2.96 2.00
N ASP A 183 8.62 -2.79 0.69
CA ASP A 183 8.15 -1.64 -0.10
C ASP A 183 6.95 -2.04 -0.98
N ASP A 184 6.09 -1.06 -1.30
CA ASP A 184 4.84 -1.21 -2.07
C ASP A 184 3.81 -2.13 -1.41
N THR A 185 2.78 -1.59 -0.75
CA THR A 185 1.77 -2.43 -0.08
C THR A 185 0.99 -3.30 -1.06
N LYS A 186 0.69 -4.54 -0.65
CA LYS A 186 -0.23 -5.41 -1.36
C LYS A 186 -1.67 -4.90 -1.25
N SER A 187 -2.49 -5.29 -2.22
CA SER A 187 -3.95 -5.24 -2.12
C SER A 187 -4.46 -6.56 -1.56
N GLN A 188 -5.68 -6.60 -1.04
CA GLN A 188 -6.30 -7.85 -0.57
C GLN A 188 -6.46 -8.85 -1.71
N LEU A 189 -6.92 -8.39 -2.87
CA LEU A 189 -6.95 -9.19 -4.10
C LEU A 189 -6.42 -8.39 -5.29
N GLY A 190 -5.16 -8.65 -5.67
CA GLY A 190 -4.55 -8.00 -6.82
C GLY A 190 -4.65 -8.81 -8.11
N ALA A 191 -4.72 -8.13 -9.26
CA ALA A 191 -4.59 -8.74 -10.58
C ALA A 191 -3.34 -9.64 -10.74
N THR A 192 -2.21 -9.17 -10.24
CA THR A 192 -0.95 -9.94 -10.29
C THR A 192 -1.02 -11.20 -9.41
N MET A 193 -1.77 -11.18 -8.31
CA MET A 193 -1.97 -12.37 -7.47
C MET A 193 -2.82 -13.41 -8.21
N LEU A 194 -3.96 -13.01 -8.79
CA LEU A 194 -4.82 -13.93 -9.56
C LEU A 194 -4.08 -14.49 -10.78
N ASN A 195 -3.37 -13.65 -11.53
CA ASN A 195 -2.61 -14.09 -12.71
C ASN A 195 -1.51 -15.10 -12.30
N ARG A 196 -0.73 -14.80 -11.25
CA ARG A 196 0.25 -15.75 -10.71
C ARG A 196 -0.39 -17.09 -10.31
N PHE A 197 -1.52 -17.05 -9.62
CA PHE A 197 -2.24 -18.27 -9.21
C PHE A 197 -2.64 -19.12 -10.42
N LEU A 198 -3.24 -18.49 -11.44
CA LEU A 198 -3.63 -19.17 -12.68
C LEU A 198 -2.41 -19.75 -13.41
N LEU A 199 -1.36 -18.97 -13.64
CA LEU A 199 -0.15 -19.45 -14.33
C LEU A 199 0.51 -20.62 -13.58
N HIS A 200 0.60 -20.53 -12.25
CA HIS A 200 1.15 -21.61 -11.43
C HIS A 200 0.31 -22.89 -11.53
N LEU A 201 -1.03 -22.77 -11.48
CA LEU A 201 -1.95 -23.89 -11.66
C LEU A 201 -1.78 -24.55 -13.04
N LEU A 202 -1.71 -23.75 -14.11
CA LEU A 202 -1.52 -24.26 -15.47
C LEU A 202 -0.20 -25.02 -15.62
N LYS A 203 0.90 -24.42 -15.14
CA LYS A 203 2.22 -25.05 -15.11
C LYS A 203 2.21 -26.37 -14.34
N MET A 204 1.63 -26.38 -13.13
CA MET A 204 1.53 -27.58 -12.30
C MET A 204 0.75 -28.72 -12.99
N ARG A 205 -0.20 -28.38 -13.88
CA ARG A 205 -1.02 -29.37 -14.61
C ARG A 205 -0.44 -29.71 -15.99
N GLY A 206 0.78 -29.28 -16.31
CA GLY A 206 1.44 -29.53 -17.58
C GLY A 206 0.77 -28.85 -18.78
N ILE A 207 0.04 -27.77 -18.53
CA ILE A 207 -0.63 -26.99 -19.57
C ILE A 207 0.35 -25.95 -20.08
N ARG A 208 0.68 -26.03 -21.37
CA ARG A 208 1.56 -25.06 -22.02
C ARG A 208 0.81 -23.76 -22.26
N VAL A 209 1.37 -22.64 -21.83
CA VAL A 209 0.76 -21.31 -22.01
C VAL A 209 1.24 -20.71 -23.32
N THR A 210 0.32 -20.48 -24.25
CA THR A 210 0.58 -19.90 -25.57
C THR A 210 0.30 -18.40 -25.64
N LYS A 211 -0.43 -17.86 -24.67
CA LYS A 211 -0.68 -16.42 -24.51
C LYS A 211 -1.00 -16.08 -23.06
N THR A 212 -0.50 -14.95 -22.56
CA THR A 212 -0.92 -14.37 -21.27
C THR A 212 -0.84 -12.84 -21.33
N GLU A 213 -1.99 -12.19 -21.23
CA GLU A 213 -2.14 -10.74 -21.24
C GLU A 213 -2.88 -10.29 -19.98
N GLN A 214 -2.38 -9.23 -19.35
CA GLN A 214 -3.01 -8.54 -18.23
C GLN A 214 -3.13 -7.06 -18.56
N GLU A 215 -4.36 -6.61 -18.75
CA GLU A 215 -4.69 -5.22 -19.00
C GLU A 215 -5.27 -4.59 -17.73
N ASN A 216 -4.64 -3.53 -17.22
CA ASN A 216 -5.11 -2.82 -16.04
C ASN A 216 -5.65 -1.44 -16.47
N ARG A 217 -6.94 -1.18 -16.24
CA ARG A 217 -7.58 0.10 -16.56
C ARG A 217 -8.07 0.79 -15.29
N GLY A 218 -7.78 2.08 -15.15
CA GLY A 218 -8.28 2.88 -14.03
C GLY A 218 -8.22 4.38 -14.27
N GLY A 219 -8.97 5.12 -13.45
CA GLY A 219 -9.26 6.54 -13.67
C GLY A 219 -8.74 7.51 -12.61
N ASN A 220 -8.06 7.03 -11.57
CA ASN A 220 -7.59 7.88 -10.48
C ASN A 220 -6.24 8.56 -10.79
N ALA A 221 -5.84 9.48 -9.91
CA ALA A 221 -4.58 10.21 -10.02
C ALA A 221 -3.33 9.30 -10.08
N ASP A 222 -3.34 8.14 -9.41
CA ASP A 222 -2.23 7.18 -9.48
C ASP A 222 -2.13 6.55 -10.88
N HIS A 223 -3.24 6.19 -11.53
CA HIS A 223 -3.21 5.67 -12.91
C HIS A 223 -2.71 6.73 -13.89
N TYR A 224 -3.10 8.00 -13.70
CA TYR A 224 -2.57 9.09 -14.51
C TYR A 224 -1.06 9.28 -14.30
N ASN A 225 -0.59 9.31 -13.05
CA ASN A 225 0.84 9.37 -12.71
C ASN A 225 1.62 8.20 -13.33
N LEU A 226 1.02 7.00 -13.33
CA LEU A 226 1.62 5.81 -13.92
C LEU A 226 1.81 5.92 -15.44
N LEU A 227 1.05 6.71 -16.19
CA LEU A 227 1.33 6.93 -17.62
C LEU A 227 2.77 7.40 -17.87
N TYR A 228 3.30 8.22 -16.96
CA TYR A 228 4.63 8.82 -17.06
C TYR A 228 5.71 8.01 -16.32
N ARG A 229 5.30 7.10 -15.43
CA ARG A 229 6.20 6.35 -14.53
C ARG A 229 6.10 4.81 -14.62
N ALA A 230 5.24 4.23 -15.48
CA ALA A 230 4.95 2.78 -15.49
C ALA A 230 5.94 1.91 -16.27
N LYS A 231 6.80 2.46 -17.14
CA LYS A 231 7.67 1.64 -18.03
C LYS A 231 8.49 0.59 -17.26
N SER A 232 9.05 0.97 -16.12
CA SER A 232 9.79 0.04 -15.24
C SER A 232 8.86 -0.99 -14.58
N LYS A 233 7.63 -0.60 -14.24
CA LYS A 233 6.60 -1.42 -13.57
C LYS A 233 5.98 -2.47 -14.49
N GLU A 234 5.75 -2.15 -15.77
CA GLU A 234 5.27 -3.11 -16.76
C GLU A 234 6.29 -4.23 -16.97
N LYS A 235 7.56 -3.84 -17.18
CA LYS A 235 8.66 -4.78 -17.33
C LYS A 235 8.84 -5.66 -16.09
N SER A 236 8.92 -5.07 -14.90
CA SER A 236 9.15 -5.82 -13.66
C SER A 236 8.00 -6.79 -13.35
N LYS A 237 6.75 -6.41 -13.63
CA LYS A 237 5.59 -7.32 -13.47
C LYS A 237 5.61 -8.47 -14.46
N GLY A 238 5.95 -8.21 -15.73
CA GLY A 238 6.10 -9.28 -16.73
C GLY A 238 7.20 -10.26 -16.36
N GLU A 239 8.35 -9.77 -15.91
CA GLU A 239 9.47 -10.58 -15.44
C GLU A 239 9.11 -11.42 -14.19
N ALA A 240 8.36 -10.84 -13.25
CA ALA A 240 7.88 -11.57 -12.07
C ALA A 240 6.95 -12.73 -12.44
N LEU A 241 6.05 -12.54 -13.42
CA LEU A 241 5.13 -13.57 -13.90
C LEU A 241 5.84 -14.69 -14.67
N THR A 242 6.97 -14.38 -15.33
CA THR A 242 7.74 -15.36 -16.11
C THR A 242 8.24 -16.53 -15.25
N LYS A 243 8.42 -16.33 -13.93
CA LYS A 243 8.83 -17.39 -12.99
C LYS A 243 7.79 -18.51 -12.84
N PHE A 244 6.53 -18.23 -13.17
CA PHE A 244 5.41 -19.17 -13.07
C PHE A 244 5.11 -19.90 -14.37
N LEU A 245 5.97 -19.72 -15.37
CA LEU A 245 5.86 -20.32 -16.69
C LEU A 245 7.03 -21.28 -16.96
N ASP A 246 6.89 -22.13 -17.97
CA ASP A 246 7.99 -22.92 -18.51
C ASP A 246 8.73 -22.15 -19.60
N LYS A 247 9.97 -22.58 -19.90
CA LYS A 247 10.86 -21.89 -20.84
C LYS A 247 10.25 -21.66 -22.24
N ASN A 248 9.34 -22.55 -22.65
CA ASN A 248 8.72 -22.56 -23.98
C ASN A 248 7.31 -21.93 -24.01
N ASP A 249 6.87 -21.37 -22.89
CA ASP A 249 5.61 -20.63 -22.79
C ASP A 249 5.74 -19.20 -23.33
N ALA A 250 4.60 -18.58 -23.60
CA ALA A 250 4.53 -17.19 -24.02
C ALA A 250 4.94 -16.23 -22.90
N LYS A 251 5.62 -15.15 -23.27
CA LYS A 251 5.99 -14.10 -22.32
C LYS A 251 4.76 -13.33 -21.86
N PRO A 252 4.60 -13.08 -20.54
CA PRO A 252 3.53 -12.24 -20.01
C PRO A 252 3.59 -10.82 -20.55
N LYS A 253 2.44 -10.30 -20.98
CA LYS A 253 2.28 -8.89 -21.36
C LYS A 253 1.40 -8.20 -20.33
N VAL A 254 1.93 -7.18 -19.66
CA VAL A 254 1.20 -6.40 -18.65
C VAL A 254 1.16 -4.95 -19.12
N THR A 255 -0.04 -4.37 -19.19
CA THR A 255 -0.23 -2.97 -19.60
C THR A 255 -1.07 -2.20 -18.59
N PHE A 256 -0.85 -0.89 -18.55
CA PHE A 256 -1.67 0.05 -17.78
C PHE A 256 -2.30 1.09 -18.70
N HIS A 257 -3.59 1.34 -18.53
CA HIS A 257 -4.34 2.32 -19.29
C HIS A 257 -5.07 3.27 -18.34
N TYR A 258 -4.89 4.56 -18.58
CA TYR A 258 -5.69 5.59 -17.95
C TYR A 258 -6.99 5.76 -18.75
N THR A 259 -8.14 5.74 -18.07
CA THR A 259 -9.45 5.78 -18.72
C THR A 259 -9.90 7.18 -19.13
N GLY A 260 -9.26 8.25 -18.63
CA GLY A 260 -9.70 9.63 -18.85
C GLY A 260 -10.83 10.09 -17.93
N GLU A 261 -11.64 9.15 -17.43
CA GLU A 261 -12.73 9.40 -16.49
C GLU A 261 -12.26 9.25 -15.05
N SER A 262 -12.44 10.30 -14.23
CA SER A 262 -12.05 10.30 -12.83
C SER A 262 -12.86 9.28 -12.03
N SER A 263 -12.23 8.18 -11.62
CA SER A 263 -12.91 7.08 -10.92
C SER A 263 -11.96 6.29 -10.01
N GLY A 264 -12.48 5.86 -8.85
CA GLY A 264 -11.83 4.88 -7.97
C GLY A 264 -11.98 3.43 -8.47
N HIS A 265 -12.87 3.22 -9.43
CA HIS A 265 -13.13 1.92 -10.04
C HIS A 265 -11.99 1.51 -10.96
N LYS A 266 -11.57 0.27 -10.83
CA LYS A 266 -10.52 -0.33 -11.65
C LYS A 266 -11.03 -1.60 -12.28
N ASN A 267 -10.75 -1.75 -13.56
CA ASN A 267 -11.08 -2.94 -14.34
C ASN A 267 -9.79 -3.61 -14.79
N VAL A 268 -9.66 -4.90 -14.51
CA VAL A 268 -8.54 -5.71 -14.98
C VAL A 268 -9.07 -6.83 -15.83
N PHE A 269 -8.52 -6.96 -17.04
CA PHE A 269 -8.81 -8.05 -17.95
C PHE A 269 -7.60 -8.98 -18.03
N LEU A 270 -7.83 -10.27 -17.84
CA LEU A 270 -6.84 -11.33 -18.00
C LEU A 270 -7.27 -12.21 -19.16
N LYS A 271 -6.38 -12.38 -20.14
CA LYS A 271 -6.52 -13.35 -21.22
C LYS A 271 -5.38 -14.34 -21.14
N ILE A 272 -5.69 -15.62 -20.95
CA ILE A 272 -4.70 -16.70 -20.99
C ILE A 272 -5.16 -17.75 -22.00
N GLU A 273 -4.28 -18.14 -22.91
CA GLU A 273 -4.52 -19.23 -23.86
C GLU A 273 -3.44 -20.29 -23.66
N GLY A 274 -3.79 -21.54 -23.93
CA GLY A 274 -2.85 -22.65 -23.77
C GLY A 274 -3.23 -23.91 -24.55
N GLU A 275 -2.37 -24.91 -24.47
CA GLU A 275 -2.52 -26.23 -25.07
C GLU A 275 -2.58 -27.29 -23.95
N ILE A 276 -3.66 -28.08 -23.91
CA ILE A 276 -3.81 -29.23 -23.00
C ILE A 276 -3.41 -30.55 -23.70
N PHE A 277 -3.78 -31.69 -23.11
CA PHE A 277 -3.55 -33.01 -23.69
C PHE A 277 -3.95 -33.08 -25.18
N GLY A 278 -3.07 -33.66 -26.00
CA GLY A 278 -3.25 -33.74 -27.45
C GLY A 278 -3.08 -32.41 -28.19
N ARG A 279 -2.49 -31.38 -27.55
CA ARG A 279 -2.38 -30.01 -28.07
C ARG A 279 -3.73 -29.34 -28.33
N THR A 280 -4.76 -29.78 -27.61
CA THR A 280 -6.10 -29.19 -27.71
C THR A 280 -6.06 -27.77 -27.11
N PRO A 281 -6.57 -26.73 -27.79
CA PRO A 281 -6.53 -25.38 -27.26
C PRO A 281 -7.50 -25.19 -26.09
N ILE A 282 -7.11 -24.34 -25.14
CA ILE A 282 -7.98 -23.81 -24.08
C ILE A 282 -7.82 -22.30 -23.96
N SER A 283 -8.84 -21.63 -23.42
CA SER A 283 -8.84 -20.19 -23.17
C SER A 283 -9.44 -19.87 -21.81
N ILE A 284 -8.86 -18.91 -21.12
CA ILE A 284 -9.36 -18.33 -19.87
C ILE A 284 -9.49 -16.83 -20.08
N ASP A 285 -10.70 -16.33 -19.89
CA ASP A 285 -11.03 -14.91 -19.82
C ASP A 285 -11.48 -14.61 -18.39
N ALA A 286 -10.77 -13.72 -17.71
CA ALA A 286 -11.14 -13.32 -16.34
C ALA A 286 -11.16 -11.79 -16.22
N LYS A 287 -12.08 -11.29 -15.40
CA LYS A 287 -12.25 -9.87 -15.12
C LYS A 287 -12.26 -9.63 -13.62
N ILE A 288 -11.46 -8.67 -13.15
CA ILE A 288 -11.56 -8.13 -11.79
C ILE A 288 -12.12 -6.72 -11.91
N GLU A 289 -13.17 -6.45 -11.14
CA GLU A 289 -13.73 -5.10 -10.94
C GLU A 289 -13.65 -4.79 -9.45
N ASP A 290 -12.94 -3.70 -9.11
CA ASP A 290 -12.73 -3.33 -7.71
C ASP A 290 -12.61 -1.82 -7.50
N GLU A 291 -12.73 -1.40 -6.24
CA GLU A 291 -12.34 -0.07 -5.77
C GLU A 291 -10.88 -0.12 -5.33
N ILE A 292 -9.96 0.34 -6.19
CA ILE A 292 -8.51 0.10 -6.01
C ILE A 292 -7.98 0.57 -4.65
N SER A 293 -8.46 1.71 -4.17
CA SER A 293 -8.03 2.29 -2.90
C SER A 293 -8.57 1.51 -1.70
N ILE A 294 -9.81 1.02 -1.76
CA ILE A 294 -10.41 0.22 -0.69
C ILE A 294 -9.71 -1.14 -0.62
N ASN A 295 -9.44 -1.76 -1.77
CA ASN A 295 -8.73 -3.03 -1.87
C ASN A 295 -7.29 -2.95 -1.32
N GLY A 296 -6.67 -1.77 -1.28
CA GLY A 296 -5.36 -1.56 -0.64
C GLY A 296 -5.42 -1.26 0.86
N ALA A 297 -6.49 -0.61 1.33
CA ALA A 297 -6.56 -0.07 2.69
C ALA A 297 -6.49 -1.15 3.78
N GLY A 298 -7.13 -2.31 3.57
CA GLY A 298 -7.14 -3.41 4.55
C GLY A 298 -5.74 -3.90 4.93
N THR A 299 -4.84 -4.02 3.95
CA THR A 299 -3.44 -4.44 4.19
C THR A 299 -2.65 -3.37 4.97
N ILE A 300 -2.93 -2.08 4.74
CA ILE A 300 -2.29 -0.99 5.49
C ILE A 300 -2.73 -1.01 6.96
N VAL A 301 -4.00 -1.32 7.23
CA VAL A 301 -4.52 -1.47 8.60
C VAL A 301 -3.75 -2.55 9.38
N ASP A 302 -3.45 -3.69 8.75
CA ASP A 302 -2.60 -4.73 9.36
C ASP A 302 -1.17 -4.23 9.57
N ALA A 303 -0.59 -3.56 8.56
CA ALA A 303 0.78 -3.02 8.63
C ALA A 303 0.97 -2.05 9.79
N ILE A 304 0.00 -1.15 10.02
CA ILE A 304 0.00 -0.21 11.16
C ILE A 304 0.01 -0.97 12.49
N ARG A 305 -0.88 -1.96 12.64
CA ARG A 305 -1.06 -2.67 13.91
C ARG A 305 0.13 -3.57 14.23
N ILE A 306 0.68 -4.30 13.24
CA ILE A 306 1.86 -5.14 13.45
C ILE A 306 3.11 -4.30 13.74
N ALA A 307 3.26 -3.13 13.09
CA ALA A 307 4.37 -2.24 13.40
C ALA A 307 4.32 -1.77 14.86
N LYS A 308 3.14 -1.41 15.37
CA LYS A 308 3.00 -1.02 16.78
C LYS A 308 3.28 -2.18 17.72
N LEU A 309 2.73 -3.36 17.44
CA LEU A 309 2.95 -4.56 18.25
C LEU A 309 4.44 -4.90 18.34
N LEU A 310 5.18 -4.87 17.23
CA LEU A 310 6.62 -5.14 17.19
C LEU A 310 7.44 -4.14 18.04
N VAL A 311 7.08 -2.86 18.03
CA VAL A 311 7.72 -1.84 18.87
C VAL A 311 7.45 -2.13 20.35
N ASP A 312 6.19 -2.39 20.72
CA ASP A 312 5.81 -2.61 22.11
C ASP A 312 6.41 -3.90 22.69
N SER A 313 6.52 -4.93 21.87
CA SER A 313 7.16 -6.20 22.23
C SER A 313 8.69 -6.15 22.17
N LYS A 314 9.31 -5.03 21.78
CA LYS A 314 10.77 -4.88 21.58
C LYS A 314 11.34 -5.91 20.59
N LYS A 315 10.60 -6.17 19.52
CA LYS A 315 10.93 -7.14 18.45
C LYS A 315 11.09 -6.47 17.08
N GLN A 316 11.55 -5.22 17.05
CA GLN A 316 11.64 -4.42 15.83
C GLN A 316 12.54 -5.05 14.76
N ASN A 317 13.56 -5.80 15.18
CA ASN A 317 14.45 -6.57 14.30
C ASN A 317 13.75 -7.71 13.53
N GLU A 318 12.51 -8.05 13.89
CA GLU A 318 11.70 -9.08 13.22
C GLU A 318 10.73 -8.48 12.19
N ALA A 319 10.68 -7.15 12.04
CA ALA A 319 9.74 -6.46 11.14
C ALA A 319 9.81 -6.94 9.68
N TYR A 320 11.01 -7.30 9.20
CA TYR A 320 11.19 -7.78 7.83
C TYR A 320 10.39 -9.07 7.55
N LYS A 321 10.09 -9.89 8.57
CA LYS A 321 9.29 -11.13 8.44
C LYS A 321 7.83 -10.85 8.08
N ALA A 322 7.31 -9.66 8.41
CA ALA A 322 5.95 -9.26 8.06
C ALA A 322 5.82 -8.79 6.60
N CYS A 323 6.92 -8.31 6.00
CA CYS A 323 6.92 -7.70 4.68
C CYS A 323 6.47 -8.63 3.56
N PRO A 324 6.87 -9.92 3.49
CA PRO A 324 6.45 -10.81 2.39
C PRO A 324 4.93 -10.99 2.32
N PHE A 325 4.24 -10.90 3.45
CA PHE A 325 2.78 -11.02 3.48
C PHE A 325 2.09 -9.70 3.10
N LEU A 326 2.62 -8.56 3.56
CA LEU A 326 1.98 -7.25 3.43
C LEU A 326 2.45 -6.42 2.23
N MET A 327 3.63 -6.70 1.67
CA MET A 327 4.33 -5.87 0.70
C MET A 327 4.63 -6.64 -0.58
N LYS A 328 4.67 -5.94 -1.72
CA LYS A 328 4.95 -6.51 -3.04
C LYS A 328 6.44 -6.70 -3.26
N SER A 329 7.27 -5.84 -2.66
CA SER A 329 8.73 -5.86 -2.77
C SER A 329 9.36 -6.03 -1.39
N PRO A 330 9.21 -7.22 -0.76
CA PRO A 330 9.85 -7.50 0.51
C PRO A 330 11.37 -7.68 0.35
N PRO A 331 12.17 -7.49 1.43
CA PRO A 331 13.61 -7.73 1.40
C PRO A 331 13.95 -9.21 1.19
N GLU A 332 13.09 -10.11 1.66
CA GLU A 332 13.24 -11.57 1.54
C GLU A 332 11.97 -12.15 0.91
N PRO A 333 11.92 -12.36 -0.42
CA PRO A 333 10.72 -12.82 -1.10
C PRO A 333 10.33 -14.25 -0.72
N LEU A 334 9.04 -14.47 -0.44
CA LEU A 334 8.43 -15.77 -0.17
C LEU A 334 7.25 -16.02 -1.11
N SER A 335 6.84 -17.28 -1.28
CA SER A 335 5.52 -17.58 -1.87
C SER A 335 4.41 -17.03 -0.96
N ASP A 336 3.20 -16.84 -1.50
CA ASP A 336 2.10 -16.29 -0.69
C ASP A 336 1.75 -17.21 0.50
N THR A 337 1.80 -18.54 0.30
CA THR A 337 1.54 -19.52 1.35
C THR A 337 2.59 -19.43 2.45
N GLU A 338 3.88 -19.43 2.09
CA GLU A 338 4.98 -19.30 3.06
C GLU A 338 4.95 -17.95 3.79
N ALA A 339 4.64 -16.87 3.06
CA ALA A 339 4.47 -15.54 3.63
C ALA A 339 3.34 -15.49 4.65
N SER A 340 2.19 -16.12 4.34
CA SER A 340 1.07 -16.24 5.27
C SER A 340 1.48 -17.01 6.52
N THR A 341 2.10 -18.18 6.37
CA THR A 341 2.58 -18.97 7.53
C THR A 341 3.59 -18.21 8.37
N THR A 342 4.52 -17.49 7.73
CA THR A 342 5.53 -16.69 8.43
C THR A 342 4.90 -15.53 9.20
N PHE A 343 3.87 -14.89 8.64
CA PHE A 343 3.11 -13.84 9.31
C PHE A 343 2.36 -14.38 10.54
N GLU A 344 1.65 -15.51 10.41
CA GLU A 344 0.93 -16.14 11.53
C GLU A 344 1.88 -16.62 12.65
N ASN A 345 3.04 -17.17 12.28
CA ASN A 345 4.06 -17.56 13.24
C ASN A 345 4.59 -16.34 14.00
N LEU A 346 4.87 -15.23 13.30
CA LEU A 346 5.29 -13.98 13.92
C LEU A 346 4.23 -13.47 14.92
N LEU A 347 2.95 -13.49 14.55
CA LEU A 347 1.86 -13.10 15.46
C LEU A 347 1.79 -14.01 16.70
N SER A 348 1.92 -15.31 16.50
CA SER A 348 1.88 -16.31 17.58
C SER A 348 3.05 -16.17 18.55
N GLU A 349 4.25 -15.88 18.03
CA GLU A 349 5.44 -15.59 18.83
C GLU A 349 5.25 -14.31 19.66
N LEU A 350 4.71 -13.25 19.05
CA LEU A 350 4.47 -11.96 19.74
C LEU A 350 3.39 -12.05 20.82
N ALA A 351 2.37 -12.90 20.63
CA ALA A 351 1.30 -13.10 21.61
C ALA A 351 1.81 -13.59 22.98
N GLN A 352 2.94 -14.32 23.01
CA GLN A 352 3.57 -14.80 24.25
C GLN A 352 4.19 -13.68 25.10
N PHE A 353 4.39 -12.49 24.53
CA PHE A 353 5.01 -11.34 25.20
C PHE A 353 4.00 -10.26 25.63
N THR A 354 2.73 -10.39 25.23
CA THR A 354 1.61 -9.54 25.67
C THR A 354 0.96 -10.14 26.91
N ILE A 355 1.47 -9.79 28.09
CA ILE A 355 0.82 -10.01 29.41
C ILE A 355 0.24 -8.68 29.88
#